data_AF-A0A6I5RVM8-F1
#
_entry.id   AF-A0A6I5RVM8-F1
#
_cell.length_a   1.000
_cell.length_b   1.000
_cell.length_c   1.000
_cell.angle_alpha   90.00
_cell.angle_beta   90.00
_cell.angle_gamma   90.00
#
_symmetry.space_group_name_H-M   'P 1'
#
loop_
_entity.id
_entity.type
_entity.pdbx_description
1 polymer ?
#
loop_
_entity_poly.entity_id
_entity_poly.type
_entity_poly.pdbx_seq_one_letter_code
_entity_poly.pdbx_strand_id
1 'polypeptide(L)' 'MSTQYSHLSTEERVTIMVMLFQRQTLRTIAALLGRHPSTISRE' A
#
# COMPACT_ATOMS: atom_id res chain seq x y z
N MET A 1 4.43 -22.30 4.07
CA MET A 1 4.40 -21.04 3.31
C MET A 1 3.90 -19.94 4.23
N SER A 2 4.73 -19.48 5.17
CA SER A 2 4.39 -18.40 6.09
C SER A 2 4.51 -17.08 5.33
N THR A 3 3.39 -16.57 4.85
CA THR A 3 3.30 -15.24 4.26
C THR A 3 3.61 -14.24 5.37
N GLN A 4 4.88 -13.87 5.49
CA GLN A 4 5.35 -12.93 6.49
C GLN A 4 4.65 -11.61 6.22
N TYR A 5 3.65 -11.29 7.03
CA TYR A 5 2.86 -10.08 6.90
C TYR A 5 3.74 -8.92 7.35
N SER A 6 4.57 -8.41 6.44
CA SER A 6 5.39 -7.24 6.70
C SER A 6 4.47 -6.04 6.79
N HIS A 7 4.14 -5.65 8.02
CA HIS A 7 3.37 -4.45 8.34
C HIS A 7 3.88 -3.26 7.53
N LEU A 8 2.95 -2.45 7.02
CA LEU A 8 3.29 -1.21 6.34
C LEU A 8 4.00 -0.28 7.32
N SER A 9 5.13 0.26 6.88
CA SER A 9 5.84 1.31 7.61
C SER A 9 4.98 2.58 7.69
N THR A 10 5.31 3.47 8.62
CA THR A 10 4.64 4.78 8.73
C THR A 10 4.75 5.57 7.42
N GLU A 11 5.89 5.51 6.73
CA GLU A 11 6.12 6.18 5.46
C GLU A 11 5.23 5.61 4.34
N GLU A 12 5.10 4.28 4.27
CA GLU A 12 4.20 3.63 3.32
C GLU A 12 2.75 4.03 3.59
N ARG A 13 2.32 4.07 4.85
CA ARG A 13 0.96 4.51 5.24
C ARG A 13 0.66 5.95 4.84
N VAL A 14 1.60 6.86 5.08
CA VAL A 14 1.47 8.27 4.67
C VAL A 14 1.38 8.38 3.15
N THR A 15 2.22 7.64 2.42
CA THR A 15 2.21 7.61 0.95
C THR A 15 0.86 7.11 0.41
N ILE A 16 0.31 6.03 0.99
CA ILE A 16 -1.02 5.51 0.63
C ILE A 16 -2.08 6.59 0.84
N MET A 17 -2.12 7.23 2.02
CA MET A 17 -3.09 8.30 2.32
C MET A 17 -3.03 9.44 1.31
N VAL A 18 -1.83 9.96 1.01
CA VAL A 18 -1.64 11.07 0.06
C VAL A 18 -2.10 10.67 -1.35
N MET A 19 -1.76 9.48 -1.81
CA MET A 19 -2.14 9.03 -3.16
C MET A 19 -3.64 8.71 -3.27
N LEU A 20 -4.26 8.16 -2.23
CA LEU A 20 -5.71 7.97 -2.18
C LEU A 20 -6.45 9.32 -2.21
N PHE A 21 -5.94 10.33 -1.49
CA PHE A 21 -6.48 11.69 -1.55
C PHE A 21 -6.41 12.28 -2.97
N GLN A 22 -5.35 11.96 -3.71
CA GLN A 22 -5.19 12.32 -5.13
C GLN A 22 -6.00 11.44 -6.10
N ARG A 23 -6.86 10.55 -5.59
CA ARG A 23 -7.69 9.60 -6.36
C ARG A 23 -6.88 8.62 -7.24
N GLN A 24 -5.67 8.30 -6.82
CA GLN A 24 -4.89 7.25 -7.47
C GLN A 24 -5.50 5.87 -7.19
N THR A 25 -5.35 4.94 -8.14
CA THR A 25 -5.87 3.58 -7.96
C THR A 25 -4.99 2.78 -7.01
N LEU A 26 -5.59 1.84 -6.27
CA LEU A 26 -4.85 0.91 -5.40
C LEU A 26 -3.74 0.16 -6.15
N ARG A 27 -3.94 -0.11 -7.44
CA ARG A 27 -2.96 -0.81 -8.28
C ARG A 27 -1.73 0.06 -8.54
N THR A 28 -1.93 1.35 -8.80
CA THR A 28 -0.86 2.34 -8.95
C THR A 28 -0.05 2.49 -7.67
N ILE A 29 -0.75 2.61 -6.53
CA ILE A 29 -0.12 2.76 -5.20
C ILE A 29 0.70 1.51 -4.86
N ALA A 30 0.13 0.32 -5.09
CA ALA A 30 0.80 -0.95 -4.86
C ALA A 30 2.06 -1.11 -5.72
N ALA A 31 2.00 -0.73 -7.00
CA ALA A 31 3.14 -0.75 -7.90
C ALA A 31 4.26 0.20 -7.44
N LEU A 32 3.91 1.40 -6.98
CA LEU A 32 4.88 2.37 -6.44
C LEU A 32 5.61 1.83 -5.21
N LEU A 33 4.88 1.22 -4.29
CA LEU A 33 5.45 0.71 -3.02
C LEU A 33 6.07 -0.68 -3.14
N GLY A 34 6.02 -1.31 -4.32
CA GLY A 34 6.45 -2.71 -4.50
C GLY A 34 5.62 -3.69 -3.65
N ARG A 35 4.37 -3.34 -3.33
CA ARG A 35 3.46 -4.13 -2.50
C ARG A 35 2.36 -4.76 -3.34
N HIS A 36 1.69 -5.75 -2.77
CA HIS A 36 0.51 -6.33 -3.40
C HIS A 36 -0.72 -5.43 -3.14
N PRO A 37 -1.64 -5.24 -4.11
CA PRO A 37 -2.84 -4.40 -3.92
C PRO A 37 -3.71 -4.81 -2.74
N SER A 38 -3.77 -6.11 -2.43
CA SER A 38 -4.51 -6.60 -1.25
C SER A 38 -3.87 -6.18 0.08
N THR A 39 -2.58 -5.87 0.12
CA THR A 39 -1.92 -5.30 1.30
C THR A 39 -2.37 -3.86 1.53
N ILE A 40 -2.44 -3.07 0.46
CA ILE A 40 -2.90 -1.67 0.51
C ILE A 40 -4.40 -1.62 0.86
N SER A 41 -5.22 -2.51 0.31
CA SER A 41 -6.66 -2.55 0.58
C SER A 41 -7.04 -2.97 2.01
N ARG A 42 -6.13 -3.64 2.73
CA ARG A 42 -6.35 -4.07 4.12
C ARG A 42 -5.95 -3.00 5.14
N GLU A 43 -5.18 -2.02 4.70
CA GLU A 43 -4.80 -0.85 5.49
C GLU A 43 -5.90 0.21 5.43
#